data_AF-A0ABD5P8L2-F1
#
_entry.id   AF-A0ABD5P8L2-F1
#
_cell.length_a   1.000
_cell.length_b   1.000
_cell.length_c   1.000
_cell.angle_alpha   90.00
_cell.angle_beta   90.00
_cell.angle_gamma   90.00
#
_symmetry.space_group_name_H-M   'P 1'
#
loop_
_entity.id
_entity.type
_entity.pdbx_description
1 polymer ?
#
loop_
_entity_poly.entity_id
_entity_poly.type
_entity_poly.pdbx_seq_one_letter_code
_entity_poly.pdbx_strand_id
1 'polypeptide(L)' 'MNRIVHTPVPTVDDTDVRVVDVVRAYEFLKFGPEDIAHKYGLTVEQVEDALAYYYEYPEEFGLVAV' A
#
# COMPACT_ATOMS: atom_id res chain seq x y z
N MET A 1 -5.58 -1.88 -29.60
CA MET A 1 -4.30 -2.10 -28.91
C MET A 1 -4.49 -1.72 -27.44
N ASN A 2 -4.66 -2.70 -26.55
CA ASN A 2 -4.78 -2.39 -25.12
C ASN A 2 -3.37 -2.37 -24.52
N ARG A 3 -2.79 -1.18 -24.36
CA ARG A 3 -1.60 -1.02 -23.53
C ARG A 3 -2.05 -1.13 -22.08
N ILE A 4 -1.83 -2.29 -21.48
CA ILE A 4 -1.84 -2.41 -20.03
C ILE A 4 -0.61 -1.61 -19.59
N VAL A 5 -0.81 -0.37 -19.17
CA VAL A 5 0.24 0.41 -18.50
C VAL A 5 0.54 -0.32 -17.20
N HIS A 6 1.60 -1.13 -17.20
CA HIS A 6 2.25 -1.58 -15.97
C HIS A 6 3.02 -0.36 -15.44
N THR A 7 2.32 0.60 -14.83
CA THR A 7 2.98 1.44 -13.84
C THR A 7 3.48 0.47 -12.76
N PRO A 8 4.79 0.46 -12.44
CA PRO A 8 5.29 -0.40 -11.37
C PRO A 8 4.55 0.01 -10.10
N VAL A 9 3.65 -0.86 -9.63
CA VAL A 9 2.97 -0.59 -8.35
C VAL A 9 4.01 -0.87 -7.28
N PRO A 10 4.36 0.11 -6.44
CA PRO A 10 5.32 -0.12 -5.37
C PRO A 10 4.81 -1.24 -4.47
N THR A 11 5.66 -2.25 -4.29
CA THR A 11 5.43 -3.39 -3.41
C THR A 11 6.18 -3.19 -2.11
N VAL A 12 5.63 -3.73 -1.03
CA VAL A 12 6.31 -3.78 0.27
C VAL A 12 7.51 -4.71 0.15
N ASP A 13 8.66 -4.28 0.66
CA ASP A 13 9.97 -4.89 0.41
C ASP A 13 9.97 -6.43 0.55
N ASP A 14 10.56 -7.12 -0.44
CA ASP A 14 10.62 -8.58 -0.57
C ASP A 14 9.25 -9.30 -0.63
N THR A 15 8.16 -8.57 -0.85
CA THR A 15 6.81 -9.14 -0.95
C THR A 15 6.12 -8.82 -2.26
N ASP A 16 5.13 -9.65 -2.62
CA ASP A 16 4.21 -9.37 -3.73
C ASP A 16 3.03 -8.47 -3.28
N VAL A 17 3.08 -7.95 -2.05
CA VAL A 17 2.01 -7.12 -1.48
C VAL A 17 2.20 -5.69 -1.96
N ARG A 18 1.18 -5.14 -2.62
CA ARG A 18 1.21 -3.77 -3.12
C ARG A 18 0.94 -2.79 -1.98
N VAL A 19 1.70 -1.69 -1.92
CA VAL A 19 1.51 -0.62 -0.94
C VAL A 19 0.06 -0.11 -0.95
N VAL A 20 -0.56 0.00 -2.13
CA VAL A 20 -1.97 0.43 -2.27
C VAL A 20 -2.98 -0.50 -1.58
N ASP A 21 -2.70 -1.81 -1.49
CA ASP A 21 -3.58 -2.76 -0.80
C ASP A 21 -3.50 -2.61 0.72
N VAL A 22 -2.30 -2.29 1.24
CA VAL A 22 -2.07 -1.94 2.66
C VAL A 22 -2.80 -0.65 3.00
N VAL A 23 -2.59 0.41 2.21
CA VAL A 23 -3.23 1.71 2.40
C VAL A 23 -4.74 1.59 2.32
N ARG A 24 -5.29 0.81 1.39
CA ARG A 24 -6.73 0.59 1.31
C ARG A 24 -7.29 -0.13 2.53
N ALA A 25 -6.56 -1.11 3.06
CA ALA A 25 -6.95 -1.81 4.27
C ALA A 25 -6.94 -0.87 5.49
N TYR A 26 -5.99 0.05 5.55
CA TYR A 26 -5.90 1.06 6.59
C TYR A 26 -7.02 2.11 6.46
N GLU A 27 -7.16 2.74 5.29
CA GLU A 27 -8.04 3.90 5.11
C GLU A 27 -9.52 3.52 4.93
N PHE A 28 -9.83 2.50 4.14
CA PHE A 28 -11.21 2.12 3.82
C PHE A 28 -11.75 1.04 4.75
N LEU A 29 -10.92 0.05 5.09
CA LEU A 29 -11.34 -1.06 5.95
C LEU A 29 -11.11 -0.75 7.44
N LYS A 30 -10.42 0.36 7.76
CA LYS A 30 -10.10 0.81 9.12
C LYS A 30 -9.45 -0.29 9.97
N PHE A 31 -8.65 -1.15 9.34
CA PHE A 31 -7.86 -2.15 10.06
C PHE A 31 -6.66 -1.49 10.75
N GLY A 32 -6.31 -2.01 11.93
CA GLY A 32 -5.07 -1.65 12.60
C GLY A 32 -3.86 -2.19 11.85
N PRO A 33 -2.67 -1.58 12.03
CA PRO A 33 -1.45 -2.05 11.38
C PRO A 33 -1.12 -3.51 11.75
N GLU A 34 -1.46 -3.94 12.96
CA GLU A 34 -1.31 -5.32 13.45
C GLU A 34 -2.20 -6.31 12.68
N ASP A 35 -3.47 -5.95 12.43
CA ASP A 35 -4.41 -6.77 11.66
C ASP A 35 -3.99 -6.85 10.19
N ILE A 36 -3.50 -5.74 9.62
CA ILE A 36 -3.01 -5.68 8.24
C ILE A 36 -1.75 -6.55 8.10
N ALA A 37 -0.82 -6.44 9.05
CA ALA A 37 0.39 -7.25 9.11
C ALA A 37 0.04 -8.73 9.13
N HIS A 38 -0.85 -9.15 10.03
CA HIS A 38 -1.31 -10.53 10.10
C HIS A 38 -2.00 -11.00 8.81
N LYS A 39 -2.85 -10.16 8.21
CA LYS A 39 -3.63 -10.49 7.02
C LYS A 39 -2.77 -10.68 5.77
N TYR A 40 -1.76 -9.84 5.59
CA TYR A 40 -0.89 -9.85 4.42
C TYR A 40 0.43 -10.59 4.65
N GLY A 41 0.64 -11.16 5.85
CA GLY A 41 1.89 -11.83 6.19
C GLY A 41 3.08 -10.87 6.27
N LEU A 42 2.81 -9.59 6.54
CA LEU A 42 3.82 -8.55 6.71
C LEU A 42 4.17 -8.40 8.19
N THR A 43 5.29 -7.74 8.47
CA THR A 43 5.56 -7.22 9.81
C THR A 43 4.81 -5.90 10.02
N VAL A 44 4.59 -5.53 11.29
CA VAL A 44 4.00 -4.21 11.61
C VAL A 44 4.88 -3.08 11.07
N GLU A 45 6.20 -3.21 11.18
CA GLU A 45 7.17 -2.25 10.65
C GLU A 45 7.03 -2.08 9.13
N GLN A 46 6.87 -3.19 8.38
CA GLN A 46 6.60 -3.15 6.94
C GLN A 46 5.29 -2.44 6.58
N VAL A 47 4.26 -2.61 7.41
CA VAL A 47 2.98 -1.90 7.24
C VAL A 47 3.14 -0.41 7.51
N GLU A 48 3.84 -0.05 8.58
CA GLU A 48 4.11 1.35 8.92
C GLU A 48 4.97 2.04 7.84
N ASP A 49 6.00 1.36 7.32
CA ASP A 49 6.85 1.85 6.24
C ASP A 49 6.06 2.05 4.94
N ALA A 50 5.19 1.09 4.58
CA ALA A 50 4.30 1.21 3.43
C ALA A 50 3.33 2.40 3.56
N LEU A 51 2.80 2.64 4.76
CA LEU A 51 1.94 3.79 5.03
C LEU A 51 2.74 5.10 4.96
N ALA A 52 3.93 5.14 5.55
CA ALA A 52 4.82 6.31 5.49
C ALA A 52 5.18 6.66 4.04
N TYR A 53 5.54 5.66 3.23
CA TYR A 53 5.80 5.82 1.81
C TYR A 53 4.60 6.39 1.06
N TYR A 54 3.39 5.88 1.34
CA TYR A 54 2.17 6.40 0.74
C TYR A 54 1.89 7.87 1.12
N TYR A 55 2.07 8.23 2.39
CA TYR A 55 1.88 9.61 2.84
C TYR A 55 2.96 10.57 2.35
N GLU A 56 4.17 10.07 2.07
CA GLU A 56 5.27 10.85 1.49
C GLU A 56 5.08 11.08 -0.02
N TYR A 57 4.48 10.11 -0.74
CA TYR A 57 4.26 10.17 -2.20
C TYR A 57 2.81 9.87 -2.64
N PRO A 58 1.79 10.59 -2.14
CA PRO A 58 0.38 10.29 -2.48
C PRO A 58 0.07 10.52 -3.97
N GLU A 59 0.83 11.40 -4.63
CA GLU A 59 0.71 11.73 -6.05
C GLU A 59 1.01 10.55 -6.98
N GLU A 60 1.93 9.66 -6.60
CA GLU A 60 2.31 8.47 -7.37
C GLU A 60 1.16 7.46 -7.48
N PHE A 61 0.23 7.52 -6.52
CA PHE A 61 -0.94 6.63 -6.46
C PHE A 61 -2.19 7.25 -7.09
N GLY A 62 -2.09 8.48 -7.63
CA GLY A 62 -3.22 9.19 -8.23
C GLY A 62 -4.33 9.55 -7.24
N LEU A 63 -4.06 9.46 -5.94
CA LEU A 63 -4.96 9.88 -4.87
C LEU A 63 -4.70 11.36 -4.59
N VAL A 64 -5.26 12.22 -5.46
CA VAL A 64 -5.45 13.63 -5.12
C VAL A 64 -6.42 13.68 -3.94
N ALA A 65 -5.93 14.17 -2.79
CA ALA A 65 -6.78 14.47 -1.64
C ALA A 65 -7.93 15.37 -2.11
N VAL A 66 -9.14 14.82 -2.11
CA VAL A 66 -10.40 15.52 -2.39
C VAL A 66 -10.93 16.20 -1.14
#